data_AF-A0A7J3EKX8-F1
#
_entry.id   AF-A0A7J3EKX8-F1
#
_cell.length_a   1.000
_cell.length_b   1.000
_cell.length_c   1.000
_cell.angle_alpha   90.00
_cell.angle_beta   90.00
_cell.angle_gamma   90.00
#
_symmetry.space_group_name_H-M   'P 1'
#
loop_
_entity.id
_entity.type
_entity.pdbx_description
1 polymer ?
#
loop_
_entity_poly.entity_id
_entity_poly.type
_entity_poly.pdbx_seq_one_letter_code
_entity_poly.pdbx_strand_id
1 'polypeptide(L)'
;MVKKDKESKRKSVGKKTKAGRGKPPKKEVEQKTVKERKASRKEVDIDEWINENIGDFVNLSGLSILGLSDAQYVELLHDILTQLYGSPTTRTDVETVVKRYNRHKETINELIANRIVQTFESLTPNLLDFIVASVKDSVLLIAPRIYEQVVREKRTDLIEVLRIKWFNAWVNRRYKIPPITCPKCGFNSLMPDLTCLVCGASVSESQLRKHVNFGEGLKRLASELPCSELRELLNYDLVLLNSMGIRKPTELKTPVDIEVYLTPEEKKIIREAYNSRCRTVGNEGSKRSEGVDGGSLRA
;
A
#
# COMPACT_ATOMS: atom_id res chain seq x y z
N MET A 1 -11.52 -5.92 48.69
CA MET A 1 -11.59 -4.68 49.50
C MET A 1 -12.35 -3.65 48.66
N VAL A 2 -13.61 -3.32 48.97
CA VAL A 2 -14.14 -2.42 50.01
C VAL A 2 -14.21 -0.94 49.56
N LYS A 3 -15.44 -0.53 49.18
CA LYS A 3 -16.17 0.75 49.39
C LYS A 3 -15.51 2.13 49.18
N LYS A 4 -16.23 2.98 48.41
CA LYS A 4 -17.06 4.14 48.88
C LYS A 4 -17.83 4.69 47.65
N ASP A 5 -19.15 4.84 47.62
CA ASP A 5 -20.11 5.66 48.42
C ASP A 5 -20.09 7.17 48.11
N LYS A 6 -21.14 7.67 47.41
CA LYS A 6 -21.95 8.86 47.80
C LYS A 6 -23.16 9.18 46.88
N GLU A 7 -24.30 8.63 47.28
CA GLU A 7 -25.58 9.31 47.55
C GLU A 7 -25.94 10.68 46.92
N SER A 8 -27.00 10.69 46.10
CA SER A 8 -28.07 11.71 45.99
C SER A 8 -29.08 11.30 44.89
N LYS A 9 -30.38 11.64 44.88
CA LYS A 9 -31.31 12.17 45.91
C LYS A 9 -32.77 11.78 45.49
N ARG A 10 -33.79 11.99 46.32
CA ARG A 10 -35.22 11.66 46.04
C ARG A 10 -36.14 12.89 45.98
N LYS A 11 -37.23 12.80 45.20
CA LYS A 11 -38.63 13.27 45.45
C LYS A 11 -39.50 12.85 44.22
N SER A 12 -40.47 11.92 44.28
CA SER A 12 -41.84 12.01 44.86
C SER A 12 -42.60 13.24 44.34
N VAL A 13 -43.80 13.20 43.74
CA VAL A 13 -45.12 12.57 44.05
C VAL A 13 -45.93 12.61 42.71
N GLY A 14 -46.97 11.83 42.37
CA GLY A 14 -47.82 10.87 43.09
C GLY A 14 -49.31 11.09 42.78
N LYS A 15 -49.78 10.49 41.67
CA LYS A 15 -51.12 9.91 41.41
C LYS A 15 -52.37 10.55 42.06
N LYS A 16 -53.32 11.03 41.23
CA LYS A 16 -54.76 11.07 41.57
C LYS A 16 -55.64 10.66 40.39
N THR A 17 -56.42 9.60 40.59
CA THR A 17 -57.53 9.13 39.76
C THR A 17 -58.86 9.50 40.40
N LYS A 18 -59.90 9.84 39.61
CA LYS A 18 -61.30 9.53 39.95
C LYS A 18 -62.17 9.52 38.69
N ALA A 19 -63.19 8.66 38.70
CA ALA A 19 -64.05 8.36 37.55
C ALA A 19 -65.40 9.10 37.60
N GLY A 20 -66.04 9.24 36.44
CA GLY A 20 -67.43 9.67 36.29
C GLY A 20 -68.06 8.93 35.09
N ARG A 21 -69.25 8.34 35.29
CA ARG A 21 -69.98 7.56 34.27
C ARG A 21 -70.78 8.47 33.33
N GLY A 22 -70.85 8.10 32.04
CA GLY A 22 -71.82 8.66 31.08
C GLY A 22 -71.75 7.95 29.72
N LYS A 23 -72.91 7.53 29.18
CA LYS A 23 -73.09 6.84 27.88
C LYS A 23 -74.59 6.93 27.51
N PRO A 24 -75.02 6.83 26.23
CA PRO A 24 -74.45 7.28 24.95
C PRO A 24 -75.36 8.39 24.32
N PRO A 25 -75.34 8.72 23.00
CA PRO A 25 -75.82 7.84 21.92
C PRO A 25 -74.89 7.74 20.70
N LYS A 26 -75.21 6.80 19.81
CA LYS A 26 -74.49 6.54 18.55
C LYS A 26 -74.75 7.66 17.52
N LYS A 27 -73.74 7.99 16.71
CA LYS A 27 -73.93 8.50 15.34
C LYS A 27 -73.11 7.63 14.38
N GLU A 28 -73.60 7.49 13.16
CA GLU A 28 -73.12 6.50 12.20
C GLU A 28 -71.70 6.77 11.69
N VAL A 29 -71.00 5.68 11.41
CA VAL A 29 -69.70 5.71 10.72
C VAL A 29 -69.97 5.74 9.22
N GLU A 30 -70.02 6.94 8.63
CA GLU A 30 -69.80 7.06 7.19
C GLU A 30 -68.37 6.63 6.87
N GLN A 31 -68.21 5.41 6.37
CA GLN A 31 -66.95 4.95 5.78
C GLN A 31 -66.69 5.70 4.48
N LYS A 32 -66.14 6.91 4.56
CA LYS A 32 -65.42 7.49 3.43
C LYS A 32 -64.17 6.66 3.20
N THR A 33 -64.28 5.69 2.29
CA THR A 33 -63.14 4.96 1.74
C THR A 33 -62.18 5.95 1.09
N VAL A 34 -61.18 6.40 1.85
CA VAL A 34 -60.03 7.12 1.31
C VAL A 34 -59.32 6.14 0.37
N LYS A 35 -59.57 6.29 -0.94
CA LYS A 35 -58.75 5.61 -1.95
C LYS A 35 -57.32 6.10 -1.75
N GLU A 36 -56.48 5.27 -1.15
CA GLU A 36 -55.04 5.42 -1.23
C GLU A 36 -54.65 5.39 -2.70
N ARG A 37 -54.51 6.57 -3.30
CA ARG A 37 -53.77 6.72 -4.54
C ARG A 37 -52.33 6.38 -4.21
N LYS A 38 -51.94 5.12 -4.47
CA LYS A 38 -50.55 4.75 -4.69
C LYS A 38 -50.06 5.56 -5.88
N ALA A 39 -49.59 6.78 -5.61
CA ALA A 39 -48.75 7.50 -6.53
C ALA A 39 -47.49 6.65 -6.67
N SER A 40 -47.35 5.96 -7.81
CA SER A 40 -46.05 5.44 -8.22
C SER A 40 -45.12 6.64 -8.22
N ARG A 41 -44.17 6.67 -7.26
CA ARG A 41 -43.11 7.68 -7.30
C ARG A 41 -42.42 7.48 -8.64
N LYS A 42 -42.47 8.51 -9.49
CA LYS A 42 -41.76 8.51 -10.76
C LYS A 42 -40.29 8.54 -10.38
N GLU A 43 -39.62 7.40 -10.46
CA GLU A 43 -38.19 7.30 -10.21
C GLU A 43 -37.48 8.20 -11.23
N VAL A 44 -36.47 8.93 -10.77
CA VAL A 44 -35.69 9.80 -11.64
C VAL A 44 -34.78 8.92 -12.49
N ASP A 45 -34.81 9.14 -13.80
CA ASP A 45 -33.85 8.55 -14.72
C ASP A 45 -32.46 9.14 -14.42
N ILE A 46 -31.57 8.29 -13.92
CA ILE A 46 -30.21 8.69 -13.52
C ILE A 46 -29.34 8.89 -14.76
N ASP A 47 -29.59 8.15 -15.84
CA ASP A 47 -28.78 8.18 -17.04
C ASP A 47 -29.09 9.46 -17.82
N GLU A 48 -30.37 9.83 -17.94
CA GLU A 48 -30.80 11.15 -18.45
C GLU A 48 -30.22 12.28 -17.59
N TRP A 49 -30.29 12.18 -16.26
CA TRP A 49 -29.71 13.18 -15.36
C TRP A 49 -28.19 13.33 -15.53
N ILE A 50 -27.45 12.22 -15.67
CA ILE A 50 -25.99 12.26 -15.89
C ILE A 50 -25.70 12.99 -17.21
N ASN A 51 -26.38 12.63 -18.30
CA ASN A 51 -26.16 13.27 -19.60
C ASN A 51 -26.52 14.77 -19.60
N GLU A 52 -27.60 15.18 -18.94
CA GLU A 52 -27.98 16.59 -18.78
C GLU A 52 -26.96 17.41 -17.98
N ASN A 53 -26.32 16.81 -16.96
CA ASN A 53 -25.61 17.54 -15.91
C ASN A 53 -24.09 17.29 -15.87
N ILE A 54 -23.53 16.50 -16.81
CA ILE A 54 -22.11 16.10 -16.80
C ILE A 54 -21.17 17.31 -16.89
N GLY A 55 -21.45 18.28 -17.77
CA GLY A 55 -20.62 19.46 -17.96
C GLY A 55 -20.55 20.33 -16.68
N ASP A 56 -21.69 20.59 -16.05
CA ASP A 56 -21.75 21.34 -14.78
C ASP A 56 -21.03 20.59 -13.66
N PHE A 57 -21.20 19.26 -13.57
CA PHE A 57 -20.47 18.45 -12.59
C PHE A 57 -18.95 18.53 -12.82
N VAL A 58 -18.49 18.39 -14.06
CA VAL A 58 -17.06 18.42 -14.44
C VAL A 58 -16.44 19.78 -14.12
N ASN A 59 -17.16 20.87 -14.42
CA ASN A 59 -16.72 22.23 -14.11
C ASN A 59 -16.65 22.47 -12.59
N LEU A 60 -17.71 22.15 -11.84
CA LEU A 60 -17.80 22.39 -10.39
C LEU A 60 -16.90 21.46 -9.56
N SER A 61 -16.57 20.26 -10.06
CA SER A 61 -15.64 19.31 -9.43
C SER A 61 -14.17 19.62 -9.69
N GLY A 62 -13.88 20.48 -10.68
CA GLY A 62 -12.55 20.79 -11.18
C GLY A 62 -11.94 19.68 -12.05
N LEU A 63 -12.76 18.76 -12.57
CA LEU A 63 -12.31 17.69 -13.47
C LEU A 63 -12.09 18.17 -14.91
N SER A 64 -12.54 19.38 -15.27
CA SER A 64 -12.33 19.99 -16.60
C SER A 64 -10.86 20.03 -17.04
N ILE A 65 -9.91 20.03 -16.09
CA ILE A 65 -8.46 19.93 -16.37
C ILE A 65 -8.08 18.68 -17.18
N LEU A 66 -8.86 17.59 -17.10
CA LEU A 66 -8.60 16.36 -17.84
C LEU A 66 -8.75 16.53 -19.37
N GLY A 67 -9.48 17.55 -19.82
CA GLY A 67 -9.62 17.88 -21.25
C GLY A 67 -10.38 16.82 -22.07
N LEU A 68 -11.21 16.01 -21.42
CA LEU A 68 -12.05 15.01 -22.08
C LEU A 68 -13.32 15.66 -22.67
N SER A 69 -13.98 14.97 -23.60
CA SER A 69 -15.32 15.33 -24.07
C SER A 69 -16.42 14.85 -23.11
N ASP A 70 -17.60 15.45 -23.15
CA ASP A 70 -18.73 15.08 -22.29
C ASP A 70 -19.07 13.59 -22.37
N ALA A 71 -19.07 13.00 -23.57
CA ALA A 71 -19.29 11.57 -23.77
C ALA A 71 -18.24 10.69 -23.06
N GLN A 72 -16.97 11.10 -23.09
CA GLN A 72 -15.88 10.42 -22.37
C GLN A 72 -16.00 10.60 -20.85
N TYR A 73 -16.48 11.76 -20.37
CA TYR A 73 -16.77 11.95 -18.95
C TYR A 73 -17.97 11.10 -18.50
N VAL A 74 -19.03 10.97 -19.30
CA VAL A 74 -20.16 10.07 -19.00
C VAL A 74 -19.65 8.64 -18.87
N GLU A 75 -18.92 8.12 -19.86
CA GLU A 75 -18.32 6.77 -19.82
C GLU A 75 -17.46 6.55 -18.57
N LEU A 76 -16.56 7.50 -18.27
CA LEU A 76 -15.61 7.42 -17.17
C LEU A 76 -16.31 7.47 -15.79
N LEU A 77 -17.30 8.35 -15.64
CA LEU A 77 -17.87 8.73 -14.34
C LEU A 77 -19.23 8.08 -14.05
N HIS A 78 -19.87 7.40 -15.00
CA HIS A 78 -21.22 6.85 -14.89
C HIS A 78 -21.54 6.24 -13.51
N ASP A 79 -20.88 5.13 -13.16
CA ASP A 79 -21.17 4.39 -11.93
C ASP A 79 -20.79 5.18 -10.67
N ILE A 80 -19.83 6.10 -10.78
CA ILE A 80 -19.41 6.99 -9.70
C ILE A 80 -20.52 8.00 -9.43
N LEU A 81 -21.07 8.61 -10.48
CA LEU A 81 -22.19 9.56 -10.39
C LEU A 81 -23.46 8.85 -9.91
N THR A 82 -23.78 7.65 -10.40
CA THR A 82 -24.90 6.84 -9.93
C THR A 82 -24.81 6.56 -8.42
N GLN A 83 -23.63 6.18 -7.92
CA GLN A 83 -23.39 5.98 -6.49
C GLN A 83 -23.47 7.29 -5.69
N LEU A 84 -22.94 8.40 -6.23
CA LEU A 84 -23.00 9.72 -5.58
C LEU A 84 -24.41 10.32 -5.59
N TYR A 85 -25.25 9.97 -6.57
CA TYR A 85 -26.64 10.42 -6.68
C TYR A 85 -27.51 9.79 -5.59
N GLY A 86 -27.32 8.50 -5.31
CA GLY A 86 -27.99 7.80 -4.21
C GLY A 86 -29.39 7.33 -4.57
N SER A 87 -30.41 7.78 -3.84
CA SER A 87 -31.79 7.28 -4.03
C SER A 87 -32.49 7.95 -5.23
N PRO A 88 -33.04 7.20 -6.21
CA PRO A 88 -33.80 7.75 -7.35
C PRO A 88 -35.15 8.36 -6.96
N THR A 89 -35.53 8.29 -5.68
CA THR A 89 -36.82 8.80 -5.17
C THR A 89 -36.93 10.33 -5.11
N THR A 90 -35.82 11.06 -5.28
CA THR A 90 -35.76 12.52 -5.19
C THR A 90 -34.79 13.04 -6.25
N ARG A 91 -35.15 14.09 -7.02
CA ARG A 91 -34.21 14.74 -7.94
C ARG A 91 -33.10 15.40 -7.12
N THR A 92 -31.87 14.92 -7.25
CA THR A 92 -30.70 15.50 -6.58
C THR A 92 -30.10 16.60 -7.47
N ASP A 93 -29.69 17.71 -6.87
CA ASP A 93 -29.02 18.82 -7.55
C ASP A 93 -27.52 18.54 -7.76
N VAL A 94 -26.94 19.12 -8.81
CA VAL A 94 -25.53 18.92 -9.18
C VAL A 94 -24.59 19.34 -8.05
N GLU A 95 -24.87 20.46 -7.37
CA GLU A 95 -24.05 20.91 -6.25
C GLU A 95 -24.00 19.89 -5.11
N THR A 96 -25.12 19.23 -4.79
CA THR A 96 -25.16 18.17 -3.78
C THR A 96 -24.34 16.97 -4.20
N VAL A 97 -24.38 16.56 -5.48
CA VAL A 97 -23.51 15.50 -6.01
C VAL A 97 -22.03 15.91 -5.94
N VAL A 98 -21.69 17.15 -6.28
CA VAL A 98 -20.33 17.72 -6.16
C VAL A 98 -19.88 17.82 -4.69
N LYS A 99 -20.77 18.18 -3.76
CA LYS A 99 -20.48 18.18 -2.31
C LYS A 99 -20.20 16.77 -1.78
N ARG A 100 -20.89 15.74 -2.29
CA ARG A 100 -20.63 14.33 -1.98
C ARG A 100 -19.30 13.84 -2.59
N TYR A 101 -19.02 14.20 -3.85
CA TYR A 101 -17.72 13.96 -4.49
C TYR A 101 -16.57 14.58 -3.67
N ASN A 102 -16.67 15.87 -3.34
CA ASN A 102 -15.62 16.58 -2.61
C ASN A 102 -15.35 15.99 -1.21
N ARG A 103 -16.36 15.45 -0.53
CA ARG A 103 -16.19 14.72 0.74
C ARG A 103 -15.33 13.46 0.63
N HIS A 104 -15.34 12.81 -0.53
CA HIS A 104 -14.62 11.56 -0.80
C HIS A 104 -13.57 11.72 -1.92
N LYS A 105 -13.15 12.97 -2.18
CA LYS A 105 -12.38 13.37 -3.37
C LYS A 105 -11.16 12.51 -3.61
N GLU A 106 -10.36 12.25 -2.57
CA GLU A 106 -9.13 11.49 -2.73
C GLU A 106 -9.37 10.03 -3.18
N THR A 107 -10.41 9.38 -2.65
CA THR A 107 -10.77 8.00 -3.00
C THR A 107 -11.39 7.96 -4.40
N ILE A 108 -12.26 8.91 -4.72
CA ILE A 108 -12.90 8.98 -6.04
C ILE A 108 -11.87 9.34 -7.12
N ASN A 109 -10.95 10.27 -6.86
CA ASN A 109 -9.87 10.60 -7.79
C ASN A 109 -8.94 9.41 -8.03
N GLU A 110 -8.65 8.58 -7.03
CA GLU A 110 -7.92 7.32 -7.25
C GLU A 110 -8.73 6.36 -8.16
N LEU A 111 -10.04 6.20 -7.94
CA LEU A 111 -10.89 5.39 -8.83
C LEU A 111 -10.93 5.94 -10.26
N ILE A 112 -11.07 7.26 -10.44
CA ILE A 112 -11.04 7.93 -11.74
C ILE A 112 -9.67 7.71 -12.41
N ALA A 113 -8.56 7.88 -11.69
CA ALA A 113 -7.21 7.65 -12.23
C ALA A 113 -7.01 6.19 -12.70
N ASN A 114 -7.49 5.20 -11.93
CA ASN A 114 -7.47 3.79 -12.35
C ASN A 114 -8.29 3.57 -13.63
N ARG A 115 -9.51 4.13 -13.72
CA ARG A 115 -10.35 4.02 -14.91
C ARG A 115 -9.71 4.69 -16.13
N ILE A 116 -9.16 5.90 -16.00
CA ILE A 116 -8.44 6.59 -17.09
C ILE A 116 -7.32 5.68 -17.62
N VAL A 117 -6.50 5.10 -16.74
CA VAL A 117 -5.42 4.18 -17.16
C VAL A 117 -5.94 2.88 -17.75
N GLN A 118 -7.18 2.46 -17.50
CA GLN A 118 -7.77 1.27 -18.14
C GLN A 118 -8.35 1.60 -19.52
N THR A 119 -9.21 2.62 -19.59
CA THR A 119 -10.00 3.03 -20.77
C THR A 119 -9.14 3.63 -21.89
N PHE A 120 -8.24 4.57 -21.60
CA PHE A 120 -7.53 5.33 -22.64
C PHE A 120 -6.20 4.69 -23.04
N GLU A 121 -6.04 4.32 -24.31
CA GLU A 121 -4.80 3.73 -24.85
C GLU A 121 -3.60 4.70 -24.75
N SER A 122 -3.83 5.98 -25.08
CA SER A 122 -2.86 7.07 -24.98
C SER A 122 -3.25 8.04 -23.86
N LEU A 123 -2.30 8.43 -23.02
CA LEU A 123 -2.53 9.38 -21.92
C LEU A 123 -1.94 10.74 -22.26
N THR A 124 -2.79 11.77 -22.38
CA THR A 124 -2.33 13.16 -22.58
C THR A 124 -1.58 13.66 -21.33
N PRO A 125 -0.76 14.73 -21.44
CA PRO A 125 -0.02 15.28 -20.29
C PRO A 125 -0.93 15.56 -19.08
N ASN A 126 -2.09 16.19 -19.28
CA ASN A 126 -3.04 16.49 -18.21
C ASN A 126 -3.58 15.23 -17.52
N LEU A 127 -3.83 14.15 -18.29
CA LEU A 127 -4.25 12.87 -17.73
C LEU A 127 -3.11 12.25 -16.90
N LEU A 128 -1.88 12.26 -17.41
CA LEU A 128 -0.70 11.78 -16.67
C LEU A 128 -0.50 12.54 -15.36
N ASP A 129 -0.56 13.88 -15.39
CA ASP A 129 -0.44 14.73 -14.20
C ASP A 129 -1.54 14.41 -13.17
N PHE A 130 -2.79 14.28 -13.61
CA PHE A 130 -3.90 13.89 -12.73
C PHE A 130 -3.73 12.49 -12.14
N ILE A 131 -3.34 11.50 -12.95
CA ILE A 131 -3.14 10.12 -12.52
C ILE A 131 -2.03 10.06 -11.46
N VAL A 132 -0.89 10.68 -11.74
CA VAL A 132 0.27 10.65 -10.84
C VAL A 132 -0.03 11.41 -9.54
N ALA A 133 -0.77 12.52 -9.59
CA ALA A 133 -1.25 13.22 -8.40
C ALA A 133 -2.23 12.37 -7.58
N SER A 134 -3.19 11.70 -8.24
CA SER A 134 -4.34 11.04 -7.59
C SER A 134 -4.11 9.60 -7.15
N VAL A 135 -3.21 8.86 -7.80
CA VAL A 135 -2.97 7.45 -7.49
C VAL A 135 -2.41 7.28 -6.07
N LYS A 136 -2.90 6.28 -5.32
CA LYS A 136 -2.36 5.89 -4.01
C LYS A 136 -1.86 4.45 -4.08
N ASP A 137 -2.49 3.54 -3.35
CA ASP A 137 -2.07 2.14 -3.26
C ASP A 137 -2.33 1.36 -4.55
N SER A 138 -3.28 1.81 -5.38
CA SER A 138 -3.58 1.20 -6.68
C SER A 138 -2.43 1.32 -7.69
N VAL A 139 -1.42 2.17 -7.42
CA VAL A 139 -0.19 2.27 -8.21
C VAL A 139 0.49 0.91 -8.41
N LEU A 140 0.35 -0.03 -7.47
CA LEU A 140 0.88 -1.39 -7.60
C LEU A 140 0.27 -2.19 -8.76
N LEU A 141 -0.90 -1.80 -9.25
CA LEU A 141 -1.60 -2.44 -10.37
C LEU A 141 -1.33 -1.73 -11.70
N ILE A 142 -1.22 -0.40 -11.68
CA ILE A 142 -1.20 0.44 -12.89
C ILE A 142 0.17 1.06 -13.22
N ALA A 143 1.17 0.99 -12.33
CA ALA A 143 2.50 1.54 -12.56
C ALA A 143 3.18 1.11 -13.88
N PRO A 144 3.03 -0.13 -14.39
CA PRO A 144 3.69 -0.51 -15.63
C PRO A 144 3.20 0.31 -16.83
N ARG A 145 1.87 0.43 -16.97
CA ARG A 145 1.23 1.22 -18.04
C ARG A 145 1.49 2.72 -17.87
N ILE A 146 1.48 3.23 -16.63
CA ILE A 146 1.85 4.64 -16.40
C ILE A 146 3.31 4.88 -16.76
N TYR A 147 4.25 4.04 -16.30
CA TYR A 147 5.68 4.19 -16.57
C TYR A 147 5.98 4.20 -18.08
N GLU A 148 5.36 3.29 -18.83
CA GLU A 148 5.48 3.24 -20.28
C GLU A 148 5.04 4.56 -20.94
N GLN A 149 3.86 5.06 -20.57
CA GLN A 149 3.30 6.31 -21.12
C GLN A 149 4.14 7.52 -20.70
N VAL A 150 4.61 7.58 -19.45
CA VAL A 150 5.50 8.64 -18.95
C VAL A 150 6.82 8.67 -19.70
N VAL A 151 7.41 7.52 -20.03
CA VAL A 151 8.64 7.43 -20.85
C VAL A 151 8.35 7.81 -22.30
N ARG A 152 7.23 7.36 -22.87
CA ARG A 152 6.77 7.68 -24.24
C ARG A 152 6.60 9.19 -24.44
N GLU A 153 5.89 9.85 -23.53
CA GLU A 153 5.65 11.30 -23.50
C GLU A 153 6.84 12.11 -22.94
N LYS A 154 7.96 11.46 -22.59
CA LYS A 154 9.20 12.07 -22.06
C LYS A 154 8.99 12.89 -20.77
N ARG A 155 7.93 12.63 -20.01
CA ARG A 155 7.57 13.30 -18.73
C ARG A 155 8.34 12.72 -17.54
N THR A 156 9.67 12.61 -17.66
CA THR A 156 10.52 11.94 -16.66
C THR A 156 10.46 12.58 -15.27
N ASP A 157 10.01 13.82 -15.16
CA ASP A 157 9.66 14.51 -13.91
C ASP A 157 8.66 13.73 -13.04
N LEU A 158 7.71 13.04 -13.67
CA LEU A 158 6.68 12.26 -12.97
C LEU A 158 7.19 10.93 -12.39
N ILE A 159 8.35 10.44 -12.86
CA ILE A 159 8.90 9.14 -12.44
C ILE A 159 9.23 9.14 -10.94
N GLU A 160 9.79 10.22 -10.40
CA GLU A 160 10.19 10.26 -8.98
C GLU A 160 8.98 10.21 -8.04
N VAL A 161 7.92 10.95 -8.38
CA VAL A 161 6.64 10.92 -7.65
C VAL A 161 6.03 9.52 -7.67
N LEU A 162 6.08 8.84 -8.83
CA LEU A 162 5.63 7.46 -8.95
C LEU A 162 6.47 6.46 -8.16
N ARG A 163 7.80 6.64 -8.10
CA ARG A 163 8.71 5.78 -7.30
C ARG A 163 8.37 5.86 -5.82
N ILE A 164 8.16 7.07 -5.29
CA ILE A 164 7.75 7.31 -3.90
C ILE A 164 6.38 6.67 -3.62
N LYS A 165 5.39 6.88 -4.49
CA LYS A 165 4.05 6.30 -4.35
C LYS A 165 4.09 4.77 -4.40
N TRP A 166 4.84 4.19 -5.32
CA TRP A 166 5.05 2.74 -5.43
C TRP A 166 5.68 2.15 -4.17
N PHE A 167 6.76 2.78 -3.66
CA PHE A 167 7.42 2.35 -2.43
C PHE A 167 6.44 2.34 -1.24
N ASN A 168 5.72 3.44 -1.04
CA ASN A 168 4.74 3.57 0.05
C ASN A 168 3.61 2.54 -0.08
N ALA A 169 3.05 2.39 -1.28
CA ALA A 169 2.01 1.40 -1.55
C ALA A 169 2.49 -0.04 -1.28
N TRP A 170 3.73 -0.38 -1.67
CA TRP A 170 4.30 -1.69 -1.41
C TRP A 170 4.42 -1.97 0.09
N VAL A 171 5.00 -1.03 0.85
CA VAL A 171 5.19 -1.18 2.30
C VAL A 171 3.85 -1.27 3.03
N ASN A 172 2.83 -0.53 2.57
CA ASN A 172 1.49 -0.54 3.15
C ASN A 172 0.66 -1.80 2.82
N ARG A 173 0.84 -2.41 1.64
CA ARG A 173 -0.05 -3.45 1.11
C ARG A 173 0.58 -4.83 0.93
N ARG A 174 1.91 -4.94 0.93
CA ARG A 174 2.65 -6.19 0.66
C ARG A 174 3.54 -6.56 1.83
N TYR A 175 4.78 -6.09 1.85
CA TYR A 175 5.80 -6.46 2.82
C TYR A 175 6.53 -5.21 3.31
N LYS A 176 6.92 -5.22 4.60
CA LYS A 176 7.73 -4.14 5.20
C LYS A 176 9.06 -3.91 4.48
N ILE A 177 9.60 -4.95 3.85
CA ILE A 177 10.81 -4.89 3.01
C ILE A 177 10.35 -4.82 1.56
N PRO A 178 10.70 -3.74 0.82
CA PRO A 178 10.42 -3.65 -0.61
C PRO A 178 11.45 -4.44 -1.44
N PRO A 179 11.16 -4.71 -2.73
CA PRO A 179 12.12 -5.31 -3.65
C PRO A 179 13.32 -4.40 -3.90
N ILE A 180 14.37 -4.96 -4.50
CA ILE A 180 15.55 -4.18 -4.88
C ILE A 180 15.17 -3.14 -5.94
N THR A 181 15.83 -1.98 -5.88
CA THR A 181 15.78 -0.95 -6.92
C THR A 181 16.18 -1.54 -8.27
N CYS A 182 15.31 -1.41 -9.27
CA CYS A 182 15.62 -1.84 -10.63
C CYS A 182 16.65 -0.88 -11.25
N PRO A 183 17.81 -1.35 -11.75
CA PRO A 183 18.84 -0.50 -12.37
C PRO A 183 18.41 0.15 -13.70
N LYS A 184 17.22 -0.16 -14.22
CA LYS A 184 16.68 0.43 -15.46
C LYS A 184 15.70 1.58 -15.22
N CYS A 185 14.77 1.42 -14.28
CA CYS A 185 13.70 2.41 -14.02
C CYS A 185 13.75 3.05 -12.62
N GLY A 186 14.60 2.57 -11.72
CA GLY A 186 14.74 3.10 -10.36
C GLY A 186 13.62 2.71 -9.37
N PHE A 187 12.60 1.97 -9.78
CA PHE A 187 11.55 1.50 -8.87
C PHE A 187 12.03 0.31 -8.04
N ASN A 188 11.68 0.26 -6.75
CA ASN A 188 11.83 -0.91 -5.88
C ASN A 188 10.91 -2.05 -6.33
N SER A 189 11.32 -2.78 -7.36
CA SER A 189 10.44 -3.62 -8.16
C SER A 189 11.16 -4.78 -8.85
N LEU A 190 12.45 -4.96 -8.60
CA LEU A 190 13.22 -6.09 -9.10
C LEU A 190 12.96 -7.32 -8.23
N MET A 191 12.38 -8.36 -8.83
CA MET A 191 11.96 -9.60 -8.17
C MET A 191 13.08 -10.64 -8.13
N PRO A 192 12.93 -11.74 -7.36
CA PRO A 192 13.95 -12.79 -7.25
C PRO A 192 14.31 -13.51 -8.56
N ASP A 193 13.45 -13.45 -9.58
CA ASP A 193 13.71 -13.94 -10.94
C ASP A 193 14.48 -12.92 -11.82
N LEU A 194 14.93 -11.81 -11.21
CA LEU A 194 15.59 -10.68 -11.84
C LEU A 194 14.73 -9.94 -12.89
N THR A 195 13.40 -10.09 -12.84
CA THR A 195 12.47 -9.28 -13.65
C THR A 195 11.98 -8.06 -12.86
N CYS A 196 11.74 -6.96 -13.58
CA CYS A 196 11.19 -5.73 -13.00
C CYS A 196 9.68 -5.66 -13.17
N LEU A 197 8.92 -5.62 -12.06
CA LEU A 197 7.45 -5.51 -12.11
C LEU A 197 6.95 -4.23 -12.80
N VAL A 198 7.74 -3.15 -12.83
CA VAL A 198 7.30 -1.85 -13.38
C VAL A 198 7.69 -1.70 -14.85
N CYS A 199 8.95 -1.92 -15.23
CA CYS A 199 9.41 -1.71 -16.61
C CYS A 199 9.56 -2.99 -17.45
N GLY A 200 9.22 -4.17 -16.90
CA GLY A 200 9.33 -5.46 -17.58
C GLY A 200 10.76 -5.92 -17.90
N ALA A 201 11.78 -5.11 -17.63
CA ALA A 201 13.17 -5.44 -17.95
C ALA A 201 13.66 -6.64 -17.11
N SER A 202 14.24 -7.63 -17.80
CA SER A 202 15.11 -8.64 -17.19
C SER A 202 16.51 -8.04 -16.98
N VAL A 203 17.07 -8.25 -15.79
CA VAL A 203 18.36 -7.70 -15.36
C VAL A 203 19.34 -8.85 -15.18
N SER A 204 20.56 -8.74 -15.70
CA SER A 204 21.57 -9.76 -15.42
C SER A 204 22.12 -9.63 -14.01
N GLU A 205 22.52 -10.75 -13.40
CA GLU A 205 23.10 -10.75 -12.06
C GLU A 205 24.35 -9.85 -11.95
N SER A 206 25.13 -9.75 -13.04
CA SER A 206 26.26 -8.80 -13.13
C SER A 206 25.82 -7.33 -13.07
N GLN A 207 24.70 -6.96 -13.70
CA GLN A 207 24.12 -5.62 -13.60
C GLN A 207 23.60 -5.34 -12.18
N LEU A 208 22.92 -6.32 -11.57
CA LEU A 208 22.45 -6.23 -10.19
C LEU A 208 23.62 -6.00 -9.21
N ARG A 209 24.66 -6.82 -9.27
CA ARG A 209 25.85 -6.72 -8.41
C ARG A 209 26.53 -5.36 -8.48
N LYS A 210 26.65 -4.80 -9.70
CA LYS A 210 27.19 -3.44 -9.92
C LYS A 210 26.26 -2.38 -9.33
N HIS A 211 24.95 -2.51 -9.51
CA HIS A 211 23.97 -1.54 -9.01
C HIS A 211 23.92 -1.44 -7.49
N VAL A 212 24.00 -2.58 -6.77
CA VAL A 212 23.98 -2.60 -5.29
C VAL A 212 25.36 -2.49 -4.64
N ASN A 213 26.42 -2.29 -5.45
CA ASN A 213 27.83 -2.35 -5.03
C ASN A 213 28.14 -3.59 -4.15
N PHE A 214 27.81 -4.78 -4.67
CA PHE A 214 27.77 -6.03 -3.92
C PHE A 214 29.07 -6.35 -3.15
N GLY A 215 30.23 -6.04 -3.74
CA GLY A 215 31.54 -6.28 -3.10
C GLY A 215 31.75 -5.46 -1.81
N GLU A 216 31.26 -4.23 -1.75
CA GLU A 216 31.28 -3.42 -0.52
C GLU A 216 30.22 -3.91 0.48
N GLY A 217 29.02 -4.25 0.00
CA GLY A 217 27.98 -4.86 0.84
C GLY A 217 28.47 -6.14 1.53
N LEU A 218 29.24 -6.96 0.82
CA LEU A 218 29.76 -8.23 1.34
C LEU A 218 30.91 -8.00 2.34
N LYS A 219 31.79 -7.02 2.09
CA LYS A 219 32.81 -6.57 3.05
C LYS A 219 32.16 -6.07 4.34
N ARG A 220 31.10 -5.26 4.23
CA ARG A 220 30.34 -4.74 5.38
C ARG A 220 29.75 -5.88 6.21
N LEU A 221 28.99 -6.78 5.58
CA LEU A 221 28.44 -7.97 6.24
C LEU A 221 29.55 -8.78 6.94
N ALA A 222 30.65 -9.07 6.24
CA ALA A 222 31.77 -9.84 6.80
C ALA A 222 32.51 -9.12 7.94
N SER A 223 32.42 -7.78 8.04
CA SER A 223 32.97 -6.99 9.16
C SER A 223 32.05 -6.96 10.38
N GLU A 224 30.73 -6.96 10.17
CA GLU A 224 29.70 -6.89 11.22
C GLU A 224 29.46 -8.25 11.90
N LEU A 225 29.55 -9.36 11.15
CA LEU A 225 29.28 -10.70 11.66
C LEU A 225 30.28 -11.16 12.75
N PRO A 226 29.83 -11.91 13.78
CA PRO A 226 30.70 -12.57 14.74
C PRO A 226 31.40 -13.81 14.13
N CYS A 227 32.44 -14.29 14.80
CA CYS A 227 33.29 -15.37 14.28
C CYS A 227 32.58 -16.72 14.07
N SER A 228 31.55 -17.02 14.87
CA SER A 228 30.68 -18.20 14.68
C SER A 228 29.93 -18.12 13.35
N GLU A 229 29.30 -16.99 13.07
CA GLU A 229 28.48 -16.76 11.88
C GLU A 229 29.33 -16.56 10.62
N LEU A 230 30.53 -15.98 10.74
CA LEU A 230 31.51 -15.98 9.64
C LEU A 230 31.96 -17.40 9.28
N ARG A 231 32.20 -18.26 10.28
CA ARG A 231 32.56 -19.67 10.04
C ARG A 231 31.42 -20.43 9.37
N GLU A 232 30.19 -20.17 9.77
CA GLU A 232 29.00 -20.71 9.12
C GLU A 232 28.89 -20.23 7.67
N LEU A 233 29.04 -18.93 7.41
CA LEU A 233 28.92 -18.32 6.08
C LEU A 233 29.95 -18.88 5.08
N LEU A 234 31.15 -19.28 5.54
CA LEU A 234 32.16 -19.94 4.70
C LEU A 234 31.69 -21.29 4.12
N ASN A 235 30.74 -21.97 4.76
CA ASN A 235 30.20 -23.26 4.31
C ASN A 235 29.14 -23.11 3.21
N TYR A 236 28.63 -21.91 2.94
CA TYR A 236 27.61 -21.66 1.92
C TYR A 236 28.21 -21.07 0.65
N ASP A 237 27.60 -21.39 -0.50
CA ASP A 237 27.94 -20.86 -1.83
C ASP A 237 27.06 -19.69 -2.28
N LEU A 238 26.16 -19.20 -1.43
CA LEU A 238 25.25 -18.11 -1.75
C LEU A 238 25.05 -17.16 -0.57
N VAL A 239 24.40 -16.03 -0.84
CA VAL A 239 23.83 -15.09 0.15
C VAL A 239 22.43 -14.68 -0.29
N LEU A 240 21.64 -14.15 0.66
CA LEU A 240 20.37 -13.50 0.35
C LEU A 240 20.61 -12.01 0.15
N LEU A 241 19.96 -11.40 -0.84
CA LEU A 241 20.06 -9.97 -1.14
C LEU A 241 18.66 -9.36 -1.27
N ASN A 242 18.40 -8.26 -0.56
CA ASN A 242 17.17 -7.47 -0.72
C ASN A 242 17.47 -5.96 -0.56
N SER A 243 16.43 -5.11 -0.47
CA SER A 243 16.61 -3.66 -0.39
C SER A 243 17.36 -3.17 0.87
N MET A 244 17.48 -4.00 1.91
CA MET A 244 18.24 -3.67 3.13
C MET A 244 19.73 -4.04 3.00
N GLY A 245 20.10 -4.87 2.00
CA GLY A 245 21.46 -5.30 1.74
C GLY A 245 21.61 -6.82 1.68
N ILE A 246 22.83 -7.29 1.94
CA ILE A 246 23.18 -8.71 1.95
C ILE A 246 22.91 -9.29 3.34
N ARG A 247 22.32 -10.49 3.36
CA ARG A 247 21.88 -11.25 4.54
C ARG A 247 22.41 -12.68 4.48
N LYS A 248 22.50 -13.35 5.63
CA LYS A 248 23.00 -14.74 5.67
C LYS A 248 21.99 -15.71 5.03
N PRO A 249 22.46 -16.82 4.42
CA PRO A 249 21.58 -17.88 3.90
C PRO A 249 20.67 -18.53 4.95
N THR A 250 21.08 -18.50 6.22
CA THR A 250 20.37 -19.13 7.34
C THR A 250 19.29 -18.26 7.96
N GLU A 251 19.14 -17.01 7.52
CA GLU A 251 18.03 -16.16 7.95
C GLU A 251 16.74 -16.51 7.20
N LEU A 252 15.59 -16.16 7.78
CA LEU A 252 14.30 -16.36 7.13
C LEU A 252 14.26 -15.60 5.78
N LYS A 253 14.07 -16.36 4.70
CA LYS A 253 13.90 -15.85 3.35
C LYS A 253 12.53 -15.17 3.21
N THR A 254 12.52 -13.98 2.62
CA THR A 254 11.31 -13.24 2.26
C THR A 254 10.98 -13.39 0.77
N PRO A 255 9.73 -13.15 0.33
CA PRO A 255 9.35 -13.25 -1.10
C PRO A 255 10.04 -12.23 -2.03
N VAL A 256 10.82 -11.29 -1.49
CA VAL A 256 11.62 -10.31 -2.26
C VAL A 256 13.14 -10.54 -2.14
N ASP A 257 13.56 -11.59 -1.42
CA ASP A 257 14.98 -11.93 -1.28
C ASP A 257 15.48 -12.66 -2.54
N ILE A 258 16.51 -12.11 -3.16
CA ILE A 258 17.22 -12.68 -4.31
C ILE A 258 18.36 -13.55 -3.78
N GLU A 259 18.47 -14.79 -4.27
CA GLU A 259 19.64 -15.64 -4.00
C GLU A 259 20.77 -15.28 -4.96
N VAL A 260 21.96 -15.01 -4.40
CA VAL A 260 23.13 -14.58 -5.18
C VAL A 260 24.31 -15.50 -4.85
N TYR A 261 24.79 -16.25 -5.83
CA TYR A 261 25.86 -17.23 -5.66
C TYR A 261 27.25 -16.58 -5.58
N LEU A 262 27.99 -16.81 -4.50
CA LEU A 262 29.28 -16.18 -4.28
C LEU A 262 30.34 -16.68 -5.27
N THR A 263 30.99 -15.75 -5.97
CA THR A 263 32.16 -16.08 -6.79
C THR A 263 33.37 -16.47 -5.93
N PRO A 264 34.41 -17.14 -6.49
CA PRO A 264 35.62 -17.48 -5.75
C PRO A 264 36.31 -16.28 -5.08
N GLU A 265 36.33 -15.12 -5.75
CA GLU A 265 36.89 -13.87 -5.21
C GLU A 265 36.03 -13.28 -4.08
N GLU A 266 34.71 -13.42 -4.15
CA GLU A 266 33.81 -12.98 -3.08
C GLU A 266 33.90 -13.90 -1.84
N LYS A 267 34.05 -15.21 -2.05
CA LYS A 267 34.42 -16.13 -0.95
C LYS A 267 35.77 -15.79 -0.33
N LYS A 268 36.71 -15.25 -1.11
CA LYS A 268 38.01 -14.80 -0.62
C LYS A 268 37.87 -13.66 0.39
N ILE A 269 37.00 -12.68 0.13
CA ILE A 269 36.68 -11.57 1.06
C ILE A 269 36.23 -12.12 2.43
N ILE A 270 35.29 -13.07 2.44
CA ILE A 270 34.78 -13.68 3.69
C ILE A 270 35.90 -14.45 4.41
N ARG A 271 36.74 -15.17 3.66
CA ARG A 271 37.87 -15.94 4.20
C ARG A 271 38.98 -15.07 4.77
N GLU A 272 39.25 -13.92 4.16
CA GLU A 272 40.20 -12.91 4.66
C GLU A 272 39.68 -12.25 5.95
N ALA A 273 38.39 -11.90 6.00
CA ALA A 273 37.73 -11.39 7.21
C ALA A 273 37.75 -12.41 8.38
N TYR A 274 37.48 -13.69 8.10
CA TYR A 274 37.57 -14.75 9.09
C TYR A 274 39.01 -15.00 9.57
N ASN A 275 39.98 -15.12 8.66
CA ASN A 275 41.37 -15.38 9.04
C ASN A 275 41.97 -14.25 9.90
N SER A 276 41.68 -12.99 9.56
CA SER A 276 42.20 -11.82 10.28
C SER A 276 41.59 -11.63 11.66
N ARG A 277 40.28 -11.89 11.82
CA ARG A 277 39.55 -11.63 13.08
C ARG A 277 39.45 -12.84 14.02
N CYS A 278 39.37 -14.05 13.46
CA CYS A 278 38.87 -15.22 14.21
C CYS A 278 39.90 -16.33 14.40
N ARG A 279 40.93 -16.39 13.55
CA ARG A 279 41.92 -17.48 13.58
C ARG A 279 43.03 -17.28 14.62
N THR A 280 43.26 -16.04 15.03
CA THR A 280 44.20 -15.65 16.10
C THR A 280 43.68 -16.01 17.50
N VAL A 281 42.37 -15.88 17.74
CA VAL A 281 41.73 -16.12 19.04
C VAL A 281 41.75 -17.61 19.46
N GLY A 282 41.95 -18.53 18.51
CA GLY A 282 41.92 -19.98 18.76
C GLY A 282 43.21 -20.61 19.31
N ASN A 283 44.32 -19.87 19.40
CA ASN A 283 45.66 -20.49 19.55
C ASN A 283 46.40 -20.18 20.88
N GLU A 284 45.85 -19.34 21.76
CA GLU A 284 46.48 -19.03 23.07
C GLU A 284 46.05 -20.00 24.19
N GLY A 285 45.03 -20.84 23.97
CA GLY A 285 44.48 -21.74 24.99
C GLY A 285 45.16 -23.10 25.17
N SER A 286 46.17 -23.46 24.35
CA SER A 286 46.69 -24.85 24.26
C SER A 286 48.22 -24.97 24.43
N LYS A 287 48.82 -24.12 25.28
CA LYS A 287 50.22 -24.25 25.72
C LYS A 287 50.37 -24.15 27.24
N ARG A 288 49.82 -25.12 27.98
CA ARG A 288 50.23 -25.44 29.36
C ARG A 288 50.15 -26.93 29.66
N SER A 289 51.18 -27.64 29.23
CA SER A 289 51.62 -28.92 29.81
C SER A 289 53.07 -29.18 29.40
N GLU A 290 53.81 -29.89 30.27
CA GLU A 290 55.21 -30.36 30.15
C GLU A 290 56.31 -29.44 30.72
N GLY A 291 57.23 -30.04 31.50
CA GLY A 291 58.28 -29.38 32.30
C GLY A 291 57.95 -29.32 33.80
N VAL A 292 57.87 -30.44 34.53
CA VAL A 292 58.98 -31.19 35.15
C VAL A 292 59.61 -30.46 36.35
N ASP A 293 59.43 -30.99 37.57
CA ASP A 293 60.58 -31.46 38.36
C ASP A 293 60.20 -32.38 39.52
N GLY A 294 61.01 -33.42 39.75
CA GLY A 294 60.85 -34.37 40.86
C GLY A 294 61.88 -34.10 41.96
N GLY A 295 61.42 -33.62 43.12
CA GLY A 295 62.28 -33.34 44.27
C GLY A 295 62.13 -34.37 45.39
N SER A 296 63.11 -35.26 45.53
CA SER A 296 63.17 -36.28 46.60
C SER A 296 63.32 -35.67 48.00
N LEU A 297 62.51 -36.13 48.96
CA LEU A 297 62.77 -35.95 50.40
C LEU A 297 62.57 -37.29 51.15
N ARG A 298 63.69 -37.83 51.65
CA ARG A 298 63.77 -38.85 52.72
C ARG A 298 64.75 -38.34 53.77
N ALA A 299 64.24 -38.00 54.95
CA ALA A 299 64.88 -38.09 56.26
C ALA A 299 63.82 -37.71 57.30
#